data_AF-A0A2K6TZN0-F1
#
_entry.id   AF-A0A2K6TZN0-F1
#
_cell.length_a   1.000
_cell.length_b   1.000
_cell.length_c   1.000
_cell.angle_alpha   90.00
_cell.angle_beta   90.00
_cell.angle_gamma   90.00
#
_symmetry.space_group_name_H-M   'P 1'
#
loop_
_entity.id
_entity.type
_entity.pdbx_description
1 polymer ?
#
loop_
_entity_poly.entity_id
_entity_poly.type
_entity_poly.pdbx_seq_one_letter_code
_entity_poly.pdbx_strand_id
1 'polypeptide(L)'
;MNQEKLAKLQAQVRIGGKATADDKKLQSSLKKLAVSNIAGIEEVNMIKDDGTVIHFNNPEVQASLSANTFAITGHAEAKPVTEMLSGILTQLGAHSLTSLRKLAEQFPRQVLDSKAPKPEDTDEEEEDQIGKQF
;
A
#
# COMPACT_ATOMS: atom_id res chain seq x y z
N MET A 1 31.54 3.58 -31.65
CA MET A 1 30.21 3.04 -31.26
C MET A 1 29.15 3.93 -31.91
N ASN A 2 28.22 3.36 -32.68
CA ASN A 2 27.26 4.13 -33.47
C ASN A 2 25.97 4.35 -32.66
N GLN A 3 25.69 5.60 -32.28
CA GLN A 3 24.59 5.98 -31.37
C GLN A 3 23.21 5.65 -31.95
N GLU A 4 23.05 5.66 -33.27
CA GLU A 4 21.75 5.44 -33.92
C GLU A 4 21.28 3.98 -33.81
N LYS A 5 22.21 3.02 -33.80
CA LYS A 5 21.91 1.59 -33.57
C LYS A 5 21.51 1.32 -32.12
N LEU A 6 22.06 2.07 -31.17
CA LEU A 6 21.73 1.93 -29.75
C LEU A 6 20.32 2.45 -29.44
N ALA A 7 19.95 3.59 -30.03
CA ALA A 7 18.61 4.17 -29.89
C ALA A 7 17.51 3.24 -30.48
N LYS A 8 17.76 2.64 -31.65
CA LYS A 8 16.82 1.66 -32.25
C LYS A 8 16.68 0.39 -31.41
N LEU A 9 17.76 -0.06 -30.75
CA LEU A 9 17.69 -1.23 -29.88
C LEU A 9 16.87 -0.92 -28.62
N GLN A 10 17.04 0.25 -28.00
CA GLN A 10 16.22 0.67 -26.85
C GLN A 10 14.73 0.81 -27.19
N ALA A 11 14.39 1.28 -28.40
CA ALA A 11 13.00 1.33 -28.87
C ALA A 11 12.40 -0.07 -29.14
N GLN A 12 13.24 -1.09 -29.37
CA GLN A 12 12.83 -2.47 -29.63
C GLN A 12 12.75 -3.30 -28.33
N VAL A 13 13.43 -2.87 -27.25
CA VAL A 13 13.20 -3.39 -25.90
C VAL A 13 11.88 -2.80 -25.39
N ARG A 14 10.78 -3.40 -25.82
CA ARG A 14 9.47 -3.17 -25.21
C ARG A 14 9.48 -3.71 -23.78
N ILE A 15 9.84 -2.86 -22.83
CA ILE A 15 9.41 -3.00 -21.43
C ILE A 15 7.91 -2.69 -21.44
N GLY A 16 7.10 -3.69 -21.78
CA GLY A 16 5.66 -3.54 -22.02
C GLY A 16 5.21 -4.37 -23.20
N GLY A 17 5.08 -5.68 -23.00
CA GLY A 17 4.40 -6.57 -23.95
C GLY A 17 2.98 -6.07 -24.21
N LYS A 18 2.52 -6.14 -25.47
CA LYS A 18 1.14 -5.81 -25.87
C LYS A 18 0.14 -6.61 -25.01
N ALA A 19 -0.54 -5.95 -24.09
CA ALA A 19 -1.46 -6.55 -23.11
C ALA A 19 -2.64 -7.34 -23.71
N THR A 20 -3.02 -7.13 -24.98
CA THR A 20 -4.27 -7.67 -25.53
C THR A 20 -4.21 -9.15 -25.92
N ALA A 21 -3.04 -9.68 -26.31
CA ALA A 21 -2.91 -11.09 -26.67
C ALA A 21 -2.70 -11.99 -25.45
N ASP A 22 -2.02 -11.47 -24.43
CA ASP A 22 -1.73 -12.18 -23.19
C ASP A 22 -2.98 -12.29 -22.32
N ASP A 23 -3.86 -11.28 -22.33
CA ASP A 23 -5.12 -11.31 -21.58
C ASP A 23 -6.03 -12.47 -22.03
N LYS A 24 -6.18 -12.73 -23.33
CA LYS A 24 -6.99 -13.86 -23.83
C LYS A 24 -6.42 -15.22 -23.37
N LYS A 25 -5.10 -15.35 -23.28
CA LYS A 25 -4.43 -16.56 -22.78
C LYS A 25 -4.59 -16.71 -21.26
N LEU A 26 -4.50 -15.61 -20.52
CA LEU A 26 -4.73 -15.56 -19.08
C LEU A 26 -6.16 -15.99 -18.76
N GLN A 27 -7.15 -15.38 -19.42
CA GLN A 27 -8.57 -15.72 -19.29
C GLN A 27 -8.83 -17.21 -19.61
N SER A 28 -8.18 -17.74 -20.65
CA SER A 28 -8.29 -19.17 -20.99
C SER A 28 -7.70 -20.08 -19.92
N SER A 29 -6.64 -19.64 -19.23
CA SER A 29 -5.98 -20.39 -18.16
C SER A 29 -6.81 -20.35 -16.87
N LEU A 30 -7.36 -19.19 -16.53
CA LEU A 30 -8.29 -19.03 -15.40
C LEU A 30 -9.53 -19.92 -15.55
N LYS A 31 -10.14 -19.96 -16.74
CA LYS A 31 -11.27 -20.86 -17.02
C LYS A 31 -10.94 -22.34 -16.81
N LYS A 32 -9.71 -22.78 -17.12
CA LYS A 32 -9.27 -24.17 -16.88
C LYS A 32 -9.16 -24.51 -15.39
N LEU A 33 -8.91 -23.52 -14.54
CA LEU A 33 -8.91 -23.66 -13.07
C LEU A 33 -10.33 -23.62 -12.48
N ALA A 34 -11.35 -23.61 -13.33
CA ALA A 34 -12.76 -23.55 -12.97
C ALA A 34 -13.08 -22.35 -12.06
N VAL A 35 -12.47 -21.19 -12.33
CA VAL A 35 -12.81 -19.96 -11.59
C VAL A 35 -14.22 -19.49 -11.96
N SER A 36 -14.94 -19.01 -10.95
CA SER A 36 -16.27 -18.40 -11.07
C SER A 36 -16.24 -16.96 -10.60
N ASN A 37 -17.01 -16.09 -11.23
CA ASN A 37 -17.11 -14.68 -10.83
C ASN A 37 -17.85 -14.53 -9.50
N ILE A 38 -17.30 -13.75 -8.57
CA ILE A 38 -17.94 -13.36 -7.31
C ILE A 38 -18.47 -11.93 -7.48
N ALA A 39 -19.79 -11.77 -7.41
CA ALA A 39 -20.43 -10.47 -7.52
C ALA A 39 -20.47 -9.74 -6.17
N GLY A 40 -20.56 -8.41 -6.22
CA GLY A 40 -20.77 -7.57 -5.03
C GLY A 40 -19.54 -7.41 -4.15
N ILE A 41 -18.33 -7.62 -4.68
CA ILE A 41 -17.11 -7.31 -3.93
C ILE A 41 -16.93 -5.79 -3.86
N GLU A 42 -16.95 -5.26 -2.65
CA GLU A 42 -16.75 -3.84 -2.38
C GLU A 42 -15.27 -3.49 -2.42
N GLU A 43 -14.43 -4.31 -1.81
CA GLU A 43 -12.99 -4.07 -1.77
C GLU A 43 -12.18 -5.36 -1.58
N VAL A 44 -10.93 -5.33 -2.04
CA VAL A 44 -9.92 -6.36 -1.76
C VAL A 44 -8.68 -5.66 -1.21
N ASN A 45 -8.21 -6.13 -0.05
CA ASN A 45 -7.00 -5.64 0.59
C ASN A 45 -5.94 -6.75 0.61
N MET A 46 -4.79 -6.49 0.01
CA MET A 46 -3.60 -7.36 0.13
C MET A 46 -2.60 -6.70 1.05
N ILE A 47 -2.46 -7.22 2.27
CA ILE A 47 -1.51 -6.70 3.25
C ILE A 47 -0.16 -7.33 2.99
N LYS A 48 0.85 -6.49 2.76
CA LYS A 48 2.23 -6.93 2.60
C LYS A 48 2.99 -6.84 3.91
N ASP A 49 4.11 -7.53 3.96
CA ASP A 49 5.06 -7.52 5.07
C ASP A 49 5.91 -6.24 5.15
N ASP A 50 5.91 -5.43 4.09
CA ASP A 50 6.64 -4.14 4.01
C ASP A 50 5.89 -2.96 4.66
N GLY A 51 4.73 -3.19 5.28
CA GLY A 51 3.95 -2.12 5.91
C GLY A 51 3.00 -1.40 4.97
N THR A 52 2.85 -1.87 3.73
CA THR A 52 1.90 -1.32 2.76
C THR A 52 0.82 -2.34 2.39
N VAL A 53 -0.28 -1.82 1.85
CA VAL A 53 -1.48 -2.56 1.48
C VAL A 53 -1.78 -2.23 0.03
N ILE A 54 -1.96 -3.26 -0.79
CA ILE A 54 -2.51 -3.09 -2.13
C ILE A 54 -4.02 -3.13 -1.99
N HIS A 55 -4.66 -1.99 -2.16
CA HIS A 55 -6.08 -1.80 -2.05
C HIS A 55 -6.73 -1.77 -3.43
N PHE A 56 -7.82 -2.50 -3.59
CA PHE A 56 -8.69 -2.46 -4.76
C PHE A 56 -10.09 -2.03 -4.32
N ASN A 57 -10.61 -0.97 -4.93
CA ASN A 57 -11.98 -0.53 -4.73
C ASN A 57 -12.88 -1.06 -5.86
N ASN A 58 -13.98 -1.70 -5.48
CA ASN A 58 -14.94 -2.40 -6.35
C ASN A 58 -14.30 -3.26 -7.47
N PRO A 59 -13.39 -4.20 -7.16
CA PRO A 59 -12.74 -5.02 -8.18
C PRO A 59 -13.67 -6.09 -8.78
N GLU A 60 -13.33 -6.55 -9.98
CA GLU A 60 -13.84 -7.83 -10.50
C GLU A 60 -13.03 -8.97 -9.89
N VAL A 61 -13.72 -9.92 -9.25
CA VAL A 61 -13.08 -11.04 -8.58
C VAL A 61 -13.60 -12.34 -9.16
N GLN A 62 -12.69 -13.17 -9.64
CA GLN A 62 -12.95 -14.54 -10.03
C GLN A 62 -12.24 -15.45 -9.03
N ALA A 63 -12.91 -16.50 -8.56
CA ALA A 63 -12.31 -17.41 -7.61
C ALA A 63 -12.67 -18.85 -7.90
N SER A 64 -11.75 -19.75 -7.58
CA SER A 64 -11.98 -21.18 -7.49
C SER A 64 -11.65 -21.60 -6.06
N LEU A 65 -12.69 -21.84 -5.26
CA LEU A 65 -12.53 -22.28 -3.86
C LEU A 65 -11.90 -23.68 -3.78
N SER A 66 -12.20 -24.55 -4.75
CA SER A 66 -11.61 -25.89 -4.83
C SER A 66 -10.10 -25.84 -5.10
N ALA A 67 -9.64 -24.84 -5.86
CA ALA A 67 -8.23 -24.65 -6.19
C ALA A 67 -7.55 -23.59 -5.31
N ASN A 68 -8.23 -23.05 -4.29
CA ASN A 68 -7.75 -21.94 -3.46
C ASN A 68 -7.12 -20.79 -4.28
N THR A 69 -7.72 -20.48 -5.43
CA THR A 69 -7.18 -19.50 -6.39
C THR A 69 -8.14 -18.33 -6.52
N PHE A 70 -7.61 -17.11 -6.36
CA PHE A 70 -8.34 -15.87 -6.56
C PHE A 70 -7.63 -15.05 -7.64
N ALA A 71 -8.40 -14.58 -8.61
CA ALA A 71 -7.98 -13.65 -9.64
C ALA A 71 -8.74 -12.34 -9.43
N ILE A 72 -8.01 -11.30 -9.06
CA ILE A 72 -8.54 -9.96 -8.80
C ILE A 72 -8.10 -9.04 -9.94
N THR A 73 -9.07 -8.41 -10.58
CA THR A 73 -8.86 -7.47 -11.68
C THR A 73 -9.49 -6.13 -11.32
N GLY A 74 -8.69 -5.06 -11.37
CA GLY A 74 -9.15 -3.72 -11.01
C GLY A 74 -8.01 -2.75 -10.84
N HIS A 75 -8.33 -1.52 -10.48
CA HIS A 75 -7.34 -0.51 -10.16
C HIS A 75 -6.72 -0.81 -8.78
N ALA A 76 -5.40 -0.95 -8.75
CA ALA A 76 -4.64 -1.23 -7.54
C ALA A 76 -3.99 0.05 -7.00
N GLU A 77 -4.25 0.37 -5.74
CA GLU A 77 -3.63 1.50 -5.04
C GLU A 77 -2.76 0.97 -3.90
N ALA A 78 -1.46 1.26 -3.94
CA ALA A 78 -0.57 0.95 -2.83
C ALA A 78 -0.67 2.06 -1.78
N LYS A 79 -1.20 1.73 -0.60
CA LYS A 79 -1.36 2.65 0.54
C LYS A 79 -0.55 2.14 1.74
N PRO A 80 0.01 3.03 2.58
CA PRO A 80 0.60 2.59 3.84
C PRO A 80 -0.48 2.01 4.74
N VAL A 81 -0.15 0.95 5.49
CA VAL A 81 -1.09 0.27 6.37
C VAL A 81 -1.74 1.22 7.37
N THR A 82 -1.01 2.26 7.78
CA THR A 82 -1.42 3.32 8.71
C THR A 82 -2.68 4.07 8.29
N GLU A 83 -2.88 4.30 6.99
CA GLU A 83 -4.06 5.01 6.45
C GLU A 83 -5.31 4.14 6.46
N MET A 84 -5.15 2.82 6.38
CA MET A 84 -6.23 1.85 6.29
C MET A 84 -6.45 1.08 7.60
N LEU A 85 -5.75 1.44 8.69
CA LEU A 85 -5.78 0.71 9.96
C LEU A 85 -7.20 0.47 10.47
N SER A 86 -8.04 1.51 10.51
CA SER A 86 -9.40 1.40 11.07
C SER A 86 -10.26 0.36 10.33
N GLY A 87 -10.18 0.31 9.00
CA GLY A 87 -10.88 -0.70 8.18
C GLY A 87 -10.25 -2.09 8.31
N ILE A 88 -8.92 -2.16 8.24
CA ILE A 88 -8.17 -3.42 8.29
C ILE A 88 -8.34 -4.14 9.62
N LEU A 89 -8.37 -3.41 10.75
CA LEU A 89 -8.59 -3.99 12.08
C LEU A 89 -9.91 -4.77 12.16
N THR A 90 -10.94 -4.28 11.47
CA THR A 90 -12.26 -4.92 11.41
C THR A 90 -12.23 -6.21 10.57
N GLN A 91 -11.41 -6.24 9.52
CA GLN A 91 -11.29 -7.39 8.60
C GLN A 91 -10.35 -8.48 9.12
N LEU A 92 -9.27 -8.10 9.80
CA LEU A 92 -8.20 -9.01 10.20
C LEU A 92 -8.55 -9.88 11.41
N GLY A 93 -9.46 -9.42 12.27
CA GLY A 93 -9.81 -10.10 13.52
C GLY A 93 -8.61 -10.31 14.47
N ALA A 94 -8.85 -10.86 15.66
CA ALA A 94 -7.84 -10.95 16.72
C ALA A 94 -6.56 -11.71 16.34
N HIS A 95 -6.64 -12.68 15.42
CA HIS A 95 -5.51 -13.53 15.03
C HIS A 95 -4.48 -12.79 14.16
N SER A 96 -4.92 -11.92 13.26
CA SER A 96 -4.01 -11.21 12.34
C SER A 96 -3.52 -9.87 12.88
N LEU A 97 -4.09 -9.40 14.01
CA LEU A 97 -3.60 -8.25 14.76
C LEU A 97 -2.20 -8.45 15.30
N THR A 98 -1.80 -9.68 15.64
CA THR A 98 -0.44 -9.94 16.11
C THR A 98 0.58 -9.67 15.01
N SER A 99 0.28 -10.04 13.76
CA SER A 99 1.12 -9.75 12.60
C SER A 99 1.12 -8.26 12.26
N LEU A 100 -0.05 -7.62 12.31
CA LEU A 100 -0.18 -6.19 12.11
C LEU A 100 0.57 -5.38 13.18
N ARG A 101 0.52 -5.82 14.45
CA ARG A 101 1.22 -5.19 15.57
C ARG A 101 2.73 -5.31 15.43
N LYS A 102 3.24 -6.50 15.07
CA LYS A 102 4.67 -6.68 14.76
C LYS A 102 5.14 -5.81 13.59
N LEU A 103 4.26 -5.56 12.63
CA LEU A 103 4.54 -4.67 11.51
C LEU A 103 4.51 -3.20 11.94
N ALA A 104 3.52 -2.80 12.74
CA ALA A 104 3.40 -1.46 13.32
C ALA A 104 4.54 -1.12 14.29
N GLU A 105 5.08 -2.10 15.01
CA GLU A 105 6.24 -1.92 15.91
C GLU A 105 7.55 -1.65 15.15
N GLN A 106 7.63 -2.00 13.86
CA GLN A 106 8.76 -1.65 12.99
C GLN A 106 8.66 -0.23 12.42
N PHE A 107 7.49 0.41 12.49
CA PHE A 107 7.37 1.82 12.17
C PHE A 107 7.95 2.66 13.32
N PRO A 108 8.85 3.63 13.05
CA PRO A 108 9.28 4.57 14.07
C PRO A 108 8.05 5.29 14.62
N ARG A 109 7.88 5.28 15.95
CA ARG A 109 6.75 5.85 16.71
C ARG A 109 6.50 7.36 16.48
N GLN A 110 7.24 8.02 15.59
CA GLN A 110 7.22 9.46 15.39
C GLN A 110 5.94 10.00 14.72
N VAL A 111 5.11 9.15 14.10
CA VAL A 111 3.84 9.59 13.49
C VAL A 111 2.64 9.60 14.44
N LEU A 112 2.75 9.03 15.64
CA LEU A 112 1.66 9.04 16.64
C LEU A 112 1.80 10.13 17.71
N ASP A 113 2.95 10.81 17.77
CA ASP A 113 3.22 11.88 18.75
C ASP A 113 3.07 13.30 18.16
N SER A 114 2.63 13.43 16.91
CA SER A 114 2.35 14.74 16.29
C SER A 114 0.91 15.21 16.55
N LYS A 115 0.39 15.01 17.77
CA LYS A 115 -0.77 15.77 18.29
C LYS A 115 -0.87 15.69 19.82
N ALA A 116 0.16 16.14 20.52
CA ALA A 116 -0.02 16.76 21.82
C ALA A 116 0.41 18.23 21.67
N PRO A 117 -0.49 19.21 21.89
CA PRO A 117 -0.06 20.60 21.97
C PRO A 117 0.85 20.70 23.20
N LYS A 118 2.11 21.08 22.99
CA LYS A 118 2.96 21.54 24.09
C LYS A 118 2.22 22.72 24.74
N PRO A 119 2.01 22.73 26.08
CA PRO A 119 1.66 23.97 26.73
C PRO A 119 2.78 24.98 26.44
N GLU A 120 2.42 26.11 25.86
CA GLU A 120 3.30 27.28 25.78
C GLU A 120 3.55 27.74 27.21
N ASP A 121 4.68 27.31 27.78
CA ASP A 121 5.26 27.96 28.95
C ASP A 121 5.79 29.31 28.45
N THR A 122 4.96 30.33 28.62
CA THR A 122 5.39 31.73 28.52
C THR A 122 6.11 32.01 29.83
N ASP A 123 7.36 31.59 29.94
CA ASP A 123 8.23 32.04 31.03
C ASP A 123 8.84 33.36 30.58
N GLU A 124 8.31 34.43 31.17
CA GLU A 124 8.70 35.81 30.94
C GLU A 124 10.18 36.02 31.26
N GLU A 125 10.77 36.93 30.51
CA GLU A 125 12.20 37.16 30.31
C GLU A 125 13.00 37.38 31.61
N GLU A 126 14.18 36.72 31.65
CA GLU A 126 15.23 36.89 32.63
C GLU A 126 15.79 38.33 32.70
N GLU A 127 16.06 38.71 33.96
CA GLU A 127 17.22 39.47 34.43
C GLU A 127 17.31 40.99 34.18
N ASP A 128 16.73 41.65 35.18
CA ASP A 128 17.16 42.89 35.81
C ASP A 128 18.69 42.96 36.07
N GLN A 129 19.45 43.67 35.21
CA GLN A 129 20.74 44.26 35.62
C GLN A 129 21.24 45.38 34.69
N ILE A 130 20.82 46.62 34.94
CA ILE A 130 21.56 47.81 34.48
C ILE A 130 22.01 48.58 35.71
N GLY A 131 23.19 48.23 36.21
CA GLY A 131 23.80 48.92 37.33
C GLY A 131 25.31 48.74 37.36
N LYS A 132 26.06 49.48 36.52
CA LYS A 132 27.43 49.89 36.84
C LYS A 132 27.72 51.29 36.28
N GLN A 133 27.59 52.24 37.20
CA GLN A 133 28.33 53.49 37.25
C GLN A 133 29.82 53.14 37.43
N PHE A 134 30.71 53.71 36.61
CA PHE A 134 32.02 54.32 36.93
C PHE A 134 32.70 54.73 35.62
#